data_AF-A0A961SQW5-F1
#
_entry.id   AF-A0A961SQW5-F1
#
_cell.length_a   1.000
_cell.length_b   1.000
_cell.length_c   1.000
_cell.angle_alpha   90.00
_cell.angle_beta   90.00
_cell.angle_gamma   90.00
#
_symmetry.space_group_name_H-M   'P 1'
#
loop_
_entity.id
_entity.type
_entity.pdbx_description
1 polymer ?
#
loop_
_entity_poly.entity_id
_entity_poly.type
_entity_poly.pdbx_seq_one_letter_code
_entity_poly.pdbx_strand_id
1 'polypeptide(L)'
;MSTHILLIDDDPVQRRLLRHAVERIGHVAHMAENGRQGLEALARLGDKVSVIILDLMMPEMNGLAFLNAMKDRGIELPVIVQTGQGGIETVVMAMRAGAFDFVVKPVSPERIGTAINNALRVDRGVASRPPARSRSGAIRFEDIVAVSPAMARVMELARRASQSDIPVVLEGESGVGKEMVARAIQAGSDRAHKPFVTVNCGAIPHNLVESILFGHEKGAFTGATEKHAGKFAEADGGTLFLDEIGDLPLEVQVKLLRAIQHGEIETIGARRTQKVDVRLISATNKDLIAAVKNGEFREDLYYRLNVFPITIPALRRRKEDIPVLARTFTERFAAGQKLERVPEITPAAMALLTAFDWPGNIRQLENSIFRAVVLAEGDRLDVGDFPQIAAQIPGYISSDGESIFTGSRDVLQVPSMAVNHMPPVYPDFAGISSVSEDPPETRPVVVHAVPDGSLAAVGPDGEVRPIAVVEEELIRFALRFYRGQMSEVARRLGIGRSTLYRKLKDYGIDPDDPMRVRELERN
;
A
#
# COMPACT_ATOMS: atom_id res chain seq x y z
N MET A 1 9.72 -10.31 -28.75
CA MET A 1 8.57 -11.01 -29.36
C MET A 1 7.33 -10.50 -28.64
N SER A 2 6.35 -10.02 -29.39
CA SER A 2 5.06 -9.61 -28.84
C SER A 2 4.28 -10.85 -28.42
N THR A 3 3.81 -10.87 -27.18
CA THR A 3 3.07 -12.00 -26.60
C THR A 3 1.62 -11.58 -26.37
N HIS A 4 0.66 -12.48 -26.50
CA HIS A 4 -0.74 -12.15 -26.23
C HIS A 4 -1.10 -12.43 -24.77
N ILE A 5 -1.68 -11.43 -24.11
CA ILE A 5 -2.11 -11.46 -22.72
C ILE A 5 -3.61 -11.23 -22.68
N LEU A 6 -4.35 -12.12 -22.00
CA LEU A 6 -5.78 -11.98 -21.80
C LEU A 6 -6.06 -11.30 -20.46
N LEU A 7 -6.76 -10.18 -20.48
CA LEU A 7 -7.17 -9.39 -19.32
C LEU A 7 -8.64 -9.63 -19.04
N ILE A 8 -8.98 -10.05 -17.82
CA ILE A 8 -10.35 -10.38 -17.42
C ILE A 8 -10.67 -9.61 -16.14
N ASP A 9 -11.48 -8.57 -16.25
CA ASP A 9 -11.81 -7.65 -15.15
C ASP A 9 -13.13 -6.94 -15.49
N ASP A 10 -14.05 -6.81 -14.54
CA ASP A 10 -15.36 -6.20 -14.77
C ASP A 10 -15.31 -4.66 -14.72
N ASP A 11 -14.32 -4.09 -14.04
CA ASP A 11 -14.14 -2.65 -13.96
C ASP A 11 -13.55 -2.12 -15.30
N PRO A 12 -14.30 -1.30 -16.07
CA PRO A 12 -13.83 -0.77 -17.34
C PRO A 12 -12.62 0.16 -17.18
N VAL A 13 -12.45 0.82 -16.03
CA VAL A 13 -11.29 1.66 -15.74
C VAL A 13 -10.05 0.78 -15.54
N GLN A 14 -10.16 -0.27 -14.74
CA GLN A 14 -9.06 -1.21 -14.50
C GLN A 14 -8.62 -1.92 -15.77
N ARG A 15 -9.57 -2.40 -16.59
CA ARG A 15 -9.26 -3.00 -17.90
C ARG A 15 -8.46 -2.07 -18.80
N ARG A 16 -8.83 -0.79 -18.87
CA ARG A 16 -8.11 0.21 -19.67
C ARG A 16 -6.70 0.41 -19.13
N LEU A 17 -6.55 0.59 -17.81
CA LEU A 17 -5.24 0.75 -17.16
C LEU A 17 -4.31 -0.45 -17.43
N LEU A 18 -4.83 -1.67 -17.30
CA LEU A 18 -4.08 -2.90 -17.52
C LEU A 18 -3.71 -3.10 -18.99
N ARG A 19 -4.63 -2.80 -19.91
CA ARG A 19 -4.34 -2.81 -21.35
C ARG A 19 -3.14 -1.92 -21.65
N HIS A 20 -3.17 -0.67 -21.19
CA HIS A 20 -2.09 0.27 -21.42
C HIS A 20 -0.77 -0.20 -20.79
N ALA A 21 -0.80 -0.74 -19.57
CA ALA A 21 0.38 -1.28 -18.92
C ALA A 21 1.01 -2.44 -19.73
N VAL A 22 0.19 -3.36 -20.24
CA VAL A 22 0.62 -4.52 -21.05
C VAL A 22 1.18 -4.09 -22.40
N GLU A 23 0.49 -3.19 -23.10
CA GLU A 23 0.92 -2.70 -24.41
C GLU A 23 2.24 -1.91 -24.32
N ARG A 24 2.44 -1.14 -23.24
CA ARG A 24 3.70 -0.43 -22.96
C ARG A 24 4.90 -1.36 -22.84
N ILE A 25 4.71 -2.57 -22.33
CA ILE A 25 5.77 -3.59 -22.16
C ILE A 25 6.05 -4.32 -23.49
N GLY A 26 5.28 -4.05 -24.55
CA GLY A 26 5.48 -4.63 -25.88
C GLY A 26 4.67 -5.91 -26.14
N HIS A 27 3.62 -6.14 -25.36
CA HIS A 27 2.71 -7.28 -25.51
C HIS A 27 1.35 -6.82 -26.08
N VAL A 28 0.55 -7.77 -26.56
CA VAL A 28 -0.79 -7.53 -27.11
C VAL A 28 -1.82 -7.88 -26.05
N ALA A 29 -2.68 -6.93 -25.69
CA ALA A 29 -3.72 -7.12 -24.69
C ALA A 29 -5.08 -7.46 -25.32
N HIS A 30 -5.67 -8.58 -24.91
CA HIS A 30 -7.07 -8.93 -25.18
C HIS A 30 -7.88 -8.68 -23.92
N MET A 31 -9.14 -8.22 -24.03
CA MET A 31 -9.97 -7.91 -22.87
C MET A 31 -11.25 -8.75 -22.84
N ALA A 32 -11.68 -9.11 -21.63
CA ALA A 32 -12.95 -9.75 -21.32
C ALA A 32 -13.53 -9.13 -20.03
N GLU A 33 -14.86 -9.13 -19.91
CA GLU A 33 -15.58 -8.45 -18.82
C GLU A 33 -15.88 -9.31 -17.61
N ASN A 34 -15.78 -10.62 -17.79
CA ASN A 34 -16.06 -11.61 -16.76
C ASN A 34 -15.44 -12.95 -17.17
N GLY A 35 -15.48 -13.93 -16.25
CA GLY A 35 -14.90 -15.25 -16.51
C GLY A 35 -15.50 -15.97 -17.72
N ARG A 36 -16.79 -15.78 -18.02
CA ARG A 36 -17.44 -16.43 -19.17
C ARG A 36 -16.89 -15.90 -20.49
N GLN A 37 -16.87 -14.58 -20.66
CA GLN A 37 -16.24 -13.95 -21.84
C GLN A 37 -14.74 -14.30 -21.93
N GLY A 38 -14.06 -14.45 -20.79
CA GLY A 38 -12.67 -14.92 -20.73
C GLY A 38 -12.50 -16.32 -21.34
N LEU A 39 -13.38 -17.27 -21.00
CA LEU A 39 -13.34 -18.64 -21.54
C LEU A 39 -13.69 -18.66 -23.03
N GLU A 40 -14.63 -17.83 -23.49
CA GLU A 40 -14.94 -17.66 -24.91
C GLU A 40 -13.76 -17.06 -25.69
N ALA A 41 -13.09 -16.08 -25.10
CA ALA A 41 -11.89 -15.48 -25.67
C ALA A 41 -10.75 -16.52 -25.77
N LEU A 42 -10.54 -17.36 -24.76
CA LEU A 42 -9.58 -18.47 -24.82
C LEU A 42 -9.93 -19.46 -25.92
N ALA A 43 -11.20 -19.86 -26.06
CA ALA A 43 -11.63 -20.77 -27.12
C ALA A 43 -11.40 -20.18 -28.52
N ARG A 44 -11.58 -18.86 -28.69
CA ARG A 44 -11.36 -18.15 -29.96
C ARG A 44 -9.89 -17.91 -30.27
N LEU A 45 -9.10 -17.54 -29.27
CA LEU A 45 -7.69 -17.17 -29.44
C LEU A 45 -6.77 -18.39 -29.46
N GLY A 46 -7.19 -19.50 -28.84
CA GLY A 46 -6.44 -20.76 -28.76
C GLY A 46 -5.06 -20.56 -28.11
N ASP A 47 -4.07 -21.30 -28.61
CA ASP A 47 -2.69 -21.33 -28.10
C ASP A 47 -1.90 -20.02 -28.29
N LYS A 48 -2.54 -18.97 -28.79
CA LYS A 48 -1.91 -17.65 -28.95
C LYS A 48 -1.76 -16.92 -27.62
N VAL A 49 -2.63 -17.19 -26.64
CA VAL A 49 -2.58 -16.56 -25.32
C VAL A 49 -1.50 -17.25 -24.49
N SER A 50 -0.59 -16.47 -23.92
CA SER A 50 0.50 -17.03 -23.09
C SER A 50 0.39 -16.68 -21.61
N VAL A 51 -0.39 -15.65 -21.25
CA VAL A 51 -0.63 -15.25 -19.86
C VAL A 51 -2.05 -14.73 -19.73
N ILE A 52 -2.68 -15.01 -18.59
CA ILE A 52 -3.99 -14.46 -18.22
C ILE A 52 -3.80 -13.57 -16.99
N ILE A 53 -4.40 -12.38 -17.00
CA ILE A 53 -4.56 -11.52 -15.82
C ILE A 53 -6.05 -11.50 -15.47
N LEU A 54 -6.39 -11.89 -14.24
CA LEU A 54 -7.75 -12.23 -13.83
C LEU A 54 -8.14 -11.53 -12.52
N ASP A 55 -9.24 -10.77 -12.52
CA ASP A 55 -9.87 -10.33 -11.26
C ASP A 55 -10.60 -11.50 -10.58
N LEU A 56 -10.47 -11.62 -9.25
CA LEU A 56 -11.25 -12.60 -8.48
C LEU A 56 -12.71 -12.23 -8.35
N MET A 57 -13.00 -10.94 -8.23
CA MET A 57 -14.30 -10.45 -7.81
C MET A 57 -15.06 -9.84 -8.99
N MET A 58 -15.60 -10.70 -9.84
CA MET A 58 -16.39 -10.28 -11.02
C MET A 58 -17.83 -10.81 -10.94
N PRO A 59 -18.82 -10.09 -11.50
CA PRO A 59 -20.17 -10.60 -11.69
C PRO A 59 -20.21 -11.80 -12.64
N GLU A 60 -21.30 -12.56 -12.57
CA GLU A 60 -21.48 -13.83 -13.29
C GLU A 60 -20.49 -14.92 -12.87
N MET A 61 -19.43 -15.13 -13.65
CA MET A 61 -18.38 -16.11 -13.36
C MET A 61 -17.20 -15.38 -12.71
N ASN A 62 -17.05 -15.59 -11.40
CA ASN A 62 -15.95 -15.04 -10.60
C ASN A 62 -14.61 -15.73 -10.92
N GLY A 63 -13.50 -15.15 -10.47
CA GLY A 63 -12.16 -15.63 -10.84
C GLY A 63 -11.84 -17.05 -10.34
N LEU A 64 -12.38 -17.46 -9.18
CA LEU A 64 -12.21 -18.84 -8.70
C LEU A 64 -12.95 -19.86 -9.57
N ALA A 65 -14.17 -19.54 -9.98
CA ALA A 65 -14.94 -20.38 -10.91
C ALA A 65 -14.25 -20.47 -12.28
N PHE A 66 -13.63 -19.37 -12.73
CA PHE A 66 -12.83 -19.36 -13.95
C PHE A 66 -11.59 -20.27 -13.86
N LEU A 67 -10.83 -20.18 -12.76
CA LEU A 67 -9.66 -21.03 -12.52
C LEU A 67 -10.02 -22.53 -12.48
N ASN A 68 -11.10 -22.89 -11.79
CA ASN A 68 -11.59 -24.27 -11.77
C ASN A 68 -12.02 -24.74 -13.17
N ALA A 69 -12.72 -23.89 -13.93
CA ALA A 69 -13.14 -24.23 -15.29
C ALA A 69 -11.95 -24.40 -16.25
N MET A 70 -10.86 -23.66 -16.07
CA MET A 70 -9.61 -23.89 -16.81
C MET A 70 -9.01 -25.26 -16.49
N LYS A 71 -8.95 -25.60 -15.20
CA LYS A 71 -8.44 -26.89 -14.72
C LYS A 71 -9.25 -28.07 -15.26
N ASP A 72 -10.58 -27.99 -15.22
CA ASP A 72 -11.47 -29.04 -15.74
C ASP A 72 -11.32 -29.24 -17.25
N ARG A 73 -10.92 -28.19 -17.97
CA ARG A 73 -10.65 -28.20 -19.42
C ARG A 73 -9.20 -28.55 -19.78
N GLY A 74 -8.34 -28.80 -18.79
CA GLY A 74 -6.92 -29.10 -19.00
C GLY A 74 -6.11 -27.93 -19.58
N ILE A 75 -6.50 -26.69 -19.31
CA ILE A 75 -5.78 -25.50 -19.78
C ILE A 75 -4.70 -25.13 -18.75
N GLU A 76 -3.43 -25.19 -19.15
CA GLU A 76 -2.26 -25.01 -18.26
C GLU A 76 -1.63 -23.62 -18.31
N LEU A 77 -2.32 -22.62 -18.88
CA LEU A 77 -1.79 -21.25 -19.00
C LEU A 77 -1.58 -20.58 -17.63
N PRO A 78 -0.46 -19.86 -17.42
CA PRO A 78 -0.22 -19.16 -16.17
C PRO A 78 -1.21 -18.01 -15.96
N VAL A 79 -1.87 -18.00 -14.80
CA VAL A 79 -2.87 -16.99 -14.42
C VAL A 79 -2.33 -16.10 -13.30
N ILE A 80 -2.22 -14.80 -13.56
CA ILE A 80 -1.90 -13.78 -12.56
C ILE A 80 -3.22 -13.23 -12.02
N VAL A 81 -3.46 -13.42 -10.74
CA VAL A 81 -4.71 -13.04 -10.10
C VAL A 81 -4.62 -11.63 -9.53
N GLN A 82 -5.68 -10.85 -9.66
CA GLN A 82 -5.84 -9.52 -9.08
C GLN A 82 -7.03 -9.50 -8.11
N THR A 83 -6.90 -8.79 -6.99
CA THR A 83 -8.00 -8.61 -6.03
C THR A 83 -7.91 -7.28 -5.29
N GLY A 84 -9.04 -6.64 -5.04
CA GLY A 84 -9.12 -5.45 -4.18
C GLY A 84 -9.10 -5.76 -2.67
N GLN A 85 -9.40 -7.00 -2.28
CA GLN A 85 -9.30 -7.45 -0.88
C GLN A 85 -8.07 -8.34 -0.72
N GLY A 86 -7.05 -7.83 -0.02
CA GLY A 86 -5.79 -8.53 0.28
C GLY A 86 -5.86 -9.52 1.44
N GLY A 87 -7.02 -10.13 1.70
CA GLY A 87 -7.17 -11.12 2.77
C GLY A 87 -6.36 -12.39 2.48
N ILE A 88 -5.65 -12.90 3.50
CA ILE A 88 -4.81 -14.09 3.40
C ILE A 88 -5.59 -15.29 2.83
N GLU A 89 -6.86 -15.46 3.23
CA GLU A 89 -7.72 -16.56 2.76
C GLU A 89 -7.96 -16.49 1.24
N THR A 90 -8.26 -15.31 0.71
CA THR A 90 -8.53 -15.10 -0.72
C THR A 90 -7.30 -15.41 -1.57
N VAL A 91 -6.11 -15.02 -1.10
CA VAL A 91 -4.83 -15.32 -1.77
C VAL A 91 -4.56 -16.82 -1.77
N VAL A 92 -4.74 -17.49 -0.62
CA VAL A 92 -4.55 -18.94 -0.50
C VAL A 92 -5.53 -19.71 -1.40
N MET A 93 -6.79 -19.27 -1.48
CA MET A 93 -7.79 -19.87 -2.35
C MET A 93 -7.41 -19.75 -3.84
N ALA A 94 -6.95 -18.58 -4.28
CA ALA A 94 -6.50 -18.35 -5.65
C ALA A 94 -5.30 -19.24 -6.01
N MET A 95 -4.29 -19.32 -5.14
CA MET A 95 -3.11 -20.18 -5.35
C MET A 95 -3.48 -21.66 -5.39
N ARG A 96 -4.35 -22.14 -4.48
CA ARG A 96 -4.85 -23.54 -4.50
C ARG A 96 -5.66 -23.87 -5.76
N ALA A 97 -6.34 -22.87 -6.33
CA ALA A 97 -7.09 -23.01 -7.57
C ALA A 97 -6.19 -22.99 -8.83
N GLY A 98 -4.87 -22.81 -8.68
CA GLY A 98 -3.91 -22.88 -9.79
C GLY A 98 -3.42 -21.52 -10.30
N ALA A 99 -3.63 -20.43 -9.55
CA ALA A 99 -3.00 -19.16 -9.88
C ALA A 99 -1.47 -19.25 -9.82
N PHE A 100 -0.80 -18.61 -10.77
CA PHE A 100 0.65 -18.54 -10.88
C PHE A 100 1.25 -17.49 -9.93
N ASP A 101 0.66 -16.30 -9.92
CA ASP A 101 1.06 -15.16 -9.08
C ASP A 101 -0.21 -14.40 -8.69
N PHE A 102 -0.11 -13.57 -7.64
CA PHE A 102 -1.21 -12.73 -7.21
C PHE A 102 -0.75 -11.29 -6.97
N VAL A 103 -1.71 -10.39 -7.11
CA VAL A 103 -1.51 -8.95 -7.00
C VAL A 103 -2.70 -8.34 -6.29
N VAL A 104 -2.43 -7.48 -5.31
CA VAL A 104 -3.47 -6.70 -4.63
C VAL A 104 -3.63 -5.35 -5.34
N LYS A 105 -4.87 -4.96 -5.66
CA LYS A 105 -5.20 -3.64 -6.19
C LYS A 105 -5.14 -2.61 -5.04
N PRO A 106 -4.62 -1.38 -5.26
CA PRO A 106 -4.08 -0.86 -6.53
C PRO A 106 -2.67 -1.38 -6.82
N VAL A 107 -2.40 -1.73 -8.08
CA VAL A 107 -1.11 -2.28 -8.51
C VAL A 107 -0.34 -1.33 -9.42
N SER A 108 0.98 -1.25 -9.24
CA SER A 108 1.85 -0.51 -10.15
C SER A 108 2.07 -1.26 -11.49
N PRO A 109 2.19 -0.53 -12.62
CA PRO A 109 2.56 -1.13 -13.90
C PRO A 109 3.84 -1.97 -13.86
N GLU A 110 4.82 -1.61 -13.03
CA GLU A 110 6.08 -2.32 -12.85
C GLU A 110 5.87 -3.68 -12.18
N ARG A 111 4.97 -3.76 -11.18
CA ARG A 111 4.61 -5.03 -10.53
C ARG A 111 3.88 -5.96 -11.49
N ILE A 112 2.98 -5.42 -12.33
CA ILE A 112 2.32 -6.17 -13.40
C ILE A 112 3.34 -6.68 -14.42
N GLY A 113 4.26 -5.82 -14.87
CA GLY A 113 5.31 -6.24 -15.80
C GLY A 113 6.23 -7.31 -15.22
N THR A 114 6.56 -7.22 -13.94
CA THR A 114 7.36 -8.25 -13.24
C THR A 114 6.60 -9.58 -13.17
N ALA A 115 5.30 -9.54 -12.82
CA ALA A 115 4.45 -10.72 -12.78
C ALA A 115 4.37 -11.43 -14.15
N ILE A 116 4.13 -10.65 -15.21
CA ILE A 116 4.07 -11.14 -16.60
C ILE A 116 5.41 -11.77 -17.00
N ASN A 117 6.53 -11.09 -16.74
CA ASN A 117 7.86 -11.61 -17.09
C ASN A 117 8.18 -12.93 -16.36
N ASN A 118 7.75 -13.06 -15.10
CA ASN A 118 7.92 -14.29 -14.35
C ASN A 118 7.02 -15.41 -14.90
N ALA A 119 5.77 -15.11 -15.26
CA ALA A 119 4.85 -16.07 -15.87
C ALA A 119 5.39 -16.60 -17.21
N LEU A 120 5.89 -15.70 -18.07
CA LEU A 120 6.46 -16.05 -19.37
C LEU A 120 7.77 -16.85 -19.29
N ARG A 121 8.46 -16.83 -18.15
CA ARG A 121 9.68 -17.63 -17.93
C ARG A 121 9.39 -19.11 -17.69
N VAL A 122 8.20 -19.44 -17.18
CA VAL A 122 7.83 -20.81 -16.83
C VAL A 122 7.36 -21.61 -18.05
N ASP A 123 6.76 -20.93 -19.04
CA ASP A 123 6.35 -21.53 -20.33
C ASP A 123 7.55 -21.93 -21.22
N ARG A 124 8.74 -21.38 -20.94
CA ARG A 124 10.01 -21.79 -21.59
C ARG A 124 10.73 -22.81 -20.72
N GLY A 125 10.15 -24.01 -20.62
CA GLY A 125 10.68 -25.10 -19.81
C GLY A 125 12.21 -25.27 -19.90
N VAL A 126 12.84 -25.38 -18.73
CA VAL A 126 14.05 -26.18 -18.47
C VAL A 126 15.15 -26.09 -19.54
N ALA A 127 15.67 -24.90 -19.84
CA ALA A 127 17.03 -24.67 -20.34
C ALA A 127 17.21 -23.21 -20.79
N SER A 128 17.31 -22.26 -19.86
CA SER A 128 18.14 -21.10 -20.13
C SER A 128 18.70 -20.56 -18.84
N ARG A 129 20.02 -20.74 -18.72
CA ARG A 129 20.94 -19.94 -17.92
C ARG A 129 20.41 -18.50 -17.77
N PRO A 130 20.39 -17.91 -16.56
CA PRO A 130 19.83 -16.58 -16.35
C PRO A 130 20.45 -15.61 -17.37
N PRO A 131 19.66 -14.75 -18.04
CA PRO A 131 20.20 -13.84 -19.02
C PRO A 131 21.29 -13.01 -18.34
N ALA A 132 22.48 -13.08 -18.95
CA ALA A 132 23.61 -12.27 -18.57
C ALA A 132 23.18 -10.80 -18.60
N ARG A 133 23.24 -10.16 -17.43
CA ARG A 133 23.51 -8.74 -17.22
C ARG A 133 22.89 -7.80 -18.26
N SER A 134 21.69 -7.27 -17.98
CA SER A 134 21.41 -5.89 -18.40
C SER A 134 22.28 -4.95 -17.54
N ARG A 135 23.52 -4.74 -17.99
CA ARG A 135 24.33 -3.61 -17.52
C ARG A 135 23.71 -2.33 -18.09
N SER A 136 22.97 -1.61 -17.25
CA SER A 136 22.78 -0.13 -17.20
C SER A 136 21.35 0.21 -16.73
N GLY A 137 21.19 0.29 -15.41
CA GLY A 137 19.95 0.69 -14.72
C GLY A 137 20.11 0.67 -13.20
N ALA A 138 21.35 0.69 -12.70
CA ALA A 138 21.63 0.72 -11.28
C ALA A 138 21.27 2.12 -10.77
N ILE A 139 20.26 2.19 -9.89
CA ILE A 139 19.89 3.42 -9.17
C ILE A 139 21.11 3.84 -8.35
N ARG A 140 21.69 4.99 -8.70
CA ARG A 140 22.78 5.63 -7.97
C ARG A 140 22.24 6.63 -6.98
N PHE A 141 23.11 7.16 -6.13
CA PHE A 141 22.73 8.22 -5.20
C PHE A 141 22.23 9.47 -5.93
N GLU A 142 22.75 9.75 -7.13
CA GLU A 142 22.35 10.89 -7.95
C GLU A 142 20.94 10.73 -8.55
N ASP A 143 20.44 9.50 -8.65
CA ASP A 143 19.10 9.20 -9.17
C ASP A 143 18.00 9.37 -8.10
N ILE A 144 18.38 9.52 -6.82
CA ILE A 144 17.44 9.73 -5.72
C ILE A 144 17.08 11.22 -5.65
N VAL A 145 15.85 11.53 -6.03
CA VAL A 145 15.30 12.89 -5.95
C VAL A 145 15.11 13.30 -4.49
N ALA A 146 15.95 14.21 -4.01
CA ALA A 146 15.86 14.79 -2.68
C ALA A 146 16.52 16.18 -2.65
N VAL A 147 15.82 17.16 -2.07
CA VAL A 147 16.32 18.51 -1.80
C VAL A 147 16.28 18.86 -0.31
N SER A 148 15.52 18.10 0.49
CA SER A 148 15.36 18.34 1.92
C SER A 148 16.67 18.07 2.71
N PRO A 149 17.01 18.91 3.71
CA PRO A 149 18.15 18.67 4.58
C PRO A 149 18.09 17.32 5.32
N ALA A 150 16.88 16.84 5.59
CA ALA A 150 16.65 15.54 6.22
C ALA A 150 17.12 14.39 5.32
N MET A 151 16.80 14.44 4.02
CA MET A 151 17.27 13.43 3.08
C MET A 151 18.76 13.57 2.74
N ALA A 152 19.32 14.78 2.76
CA ALA A 152 20.77 14.96 2.59
C ALA A 152 21.57 14.17 3.64
N ARG A 153 21.10 14.13 4.90
CA ARG A 153 21.69 13.31 5.97
C ARG A 153 21.56 11.81 5.71
N VAL A 154 20.39 11.36 5.24
CA VAL A 154 20.16 9.96 4.85
C VAL A 154 21.13 9.54 3.74
N MET A 155 21.30 10.38 2.72
CA MET A 155 22.21 10.10 1.60
C MET A 155 23.67 10.06 2.06
N GLU A 156 24.10 10.94 2.97
CA GLU A 156 25.44 10.91 3.53
C GLU A 156 25.71 9.62 4.31
N LEU A 157 24.78 9.20 5.18
CA LEU A 157 24.89 7.93 5.90
C LEU A 157 24.92 6.73 4.94
N ALA A 158 24.07 6.74 3.91
CA ALA A 158 24.01 5.68 2.92
C ALA A 158 25.29 5.60 2.07
N ARG A 159 25.91 6.74 1.73
CA ARG A 159 27.23 6.76 1.07
C ARG A 159 28.30 6.15 1.97
N ARG A 160 28.36 6.50 3.25
CA ARG A 160 29.32 5.88 4.18
C ARG A 160 29.10 4.38 4.31
N ALA A 161 27.84 3.96 4.42
CA ALA A 161 27.48 2.55 4.48
C ALA A 161 27.95 1.79 3.23
N SER A 162 27.87 2.39 2.04
CA SER A 162 28.28 1.74 0.79
C SER A 162 29.76 1.32 0.77
N GLN A 163 30.62 2.03 1.50
CA GLN A 163 32.08 1.81 1.56
C GLN A 163 32.52 0.69 2.51
N SER A 164 31.58 -0.08 3.08
CA SER A 164 31.90 -1.21 3.96
C SER A 164 30.85 -2.32 3.81
N ASP A 165 31.20 -3.55 4.21
CA ASP A 165 30.28 -4.70 4.19
C ASP A 165 29.46 -4.83 5.49
N ILE A 166 29.40 -3.79 6.33
CA ILE A 166 28.61 -3.83 7.57
C ILE A 166 27.11 -4.00 7.27
N PRO A 167 26.36 -4.76 8.10
CA PRO A 167 24.91 -4.83 8.01
C PRO A 167 24.28 -3.45 8.16
N VAL A 168 23.34 -3.13 7.27
CA VAL A 168 22.60 -1.86 7.27
C VAL A 168 21.14 -2.15 7.56
N VAL A 169 20.53 -1.36 8.44
CA VAL A 169 19.08 -1.40 8.71
C VAL A 169 18.45 -0.08 8.27
N LEU A 170 17.52 -0.16 7.32
CA LEU A 170 16.75 0.98 6.83
C LEU A 170 15.40 1.03 7.55
N GLU A 171 15.20 2.06 8.37
CA GLU A 171 13.96 2.25 9.12
C GLU A 171 13.12 3.33 8.48
N GLY A 172 11.81 3.14 8.45
CA GLY A 172 10.88 4.17 8.02
C GLY A 172 9.55 3.61 7.56
N GLU A 173 8.55 4.48 7.51
CA GLU A 173 7.19 4.14 7.10
C GLU A 173 7.14 3.47 5.71
N SER A 174 6.04 2.78 5.42
CA SER A 174 5.85 2.21 4.09
C SER A 174 5.86 3.32 3.02
N GLY A 175 6.56 3.07 1.92
CA GLY A 175 6.60 3.97 0.76
C GLY A 175 7.54 5.17 0.87
N VAL A 176 8.41 5.25 1.88
CA VAL A 176 9.40 6.35 2.00
C VAL A 176 10.62 6.23 1.07
N GLY A 177 10.78 5.09 0.38
CA GLY A 177 11.89 4.84 -0.55
C GLY A 177 13.03 3.96 0.00
N LYS A 178 12.77 3.11 1.00
CA LYS A 178 13.78 2.19 1.59
C LYS A 178 14.53 1.37 0.53
N GLU A 179 13.81 0.77 -0.41
CA GLU A 179 14.41 -0.02 -1.48
C GLU A 179 15.32 0.82 -2.41
N MET A 180 14.94 2.06 -2.72
CA MET A 180 15.76 2.96 -3.55
C MET A 180 17.10 3.26 -2.86
N VAL A 181 17.07 3.52 -1.55
CA VAL A 181 18.28 3.72 -0.75
C VAL A 181 19.13 2.45 -0.70
N ALA A 182 18.52 1.27 -0.51
CA ALA A 182 19.24 0.00 -0.53
C ALA A 182 19.94 -0.25 -1.88
N ARG A 183 19.28 0.05 -3.00
CA ARG A 183 19.85 -0.06 -4.35
C ARG A 183 21.00 0.92 -4.56
N ALA A 184 20.89 2.15 -4.06
CA ALA A 184 21.97 3.13 -4.13
C ALA A 184 23.20 2.71 -3.29
N ILE A 185 22.98 2.18 -2.09
CA ILE A 185 24.05 1.61 -1.24
C ILE A 185 24.77 0.49 -1.99
N GLN A 186 24.03 -0.42 -2.61
CA GLN A 186 24.62 -1.50 -3.41
C GLN A 186 25.41 -0.95 -4.60
N ALA A 187 24.85 0.00 -5.33
CA ALA A 187 25.47 0.59 -6.52
C ALA A 187 26.76 1.37 -6.20
N GLY A 188 26.87 1.93 -5.00
CA GLY A 188 28.08 2.62 -4.50
C GLY A 188 29.10 1.72 -3.80
N SER A 189 28.85 0.41 -3.70
CA SER A 189 29.72 -0.54 -2.98
C SER A 189 30.68 -1.30 -3.89
N ASP A 190 31.66 -1.99 -3.29
CA ASP A 190 32.55 -2.93 -3.98
C ASP A 190 31.79 -4.10 -4.65
N ARG A 191 30.53 -4.33 -4.24
CA ARG A 191 29.63 -5.35 -4.78
C ARG A 191 28.71 -4.82 -5.90
N ALA A 192 28.90 -3.59 -6.40
CA ALA A 192 28.01 -2.94 -7.39
C ALA A 192 27.75 -3.76 -8.68
N HIS A 193 28.68 -4.64 -9.07
CA HIS A 193 28.54 -5.49 -10.27
C HIS A 193 28.16 -6.95 -9.98
N LYS A 194 27.82 -7.24 -8.72
CA LYS A 194 27.40 -8.54 -8.17
C LYS A 194 25.87 -8.59 -8.03
N PRO A 195 25.28 -9.78 -7.78
CA PRO A 195 23.84 -9.91 -7.60
C PRO A 195 23.31 -9.00 -6.49
N PHE A 196 22.14 -8.39 -6.74
CA PHE A 196 21.33 -7.70 -5.73
C PHE A 196 19.98 -8.40 -5.68
N VAL A 197 19.81 -9.30 -4.71
CA VAL A 197 18.61 -10.12 -4.56
C VAL A 197 17.70 -9.45 -3.55
N THR A 198 16.43 -9.29 -3.88
CA THR A 198 15.44 -8.64 -3.01
C THR A 198 14.39 -9.63 -2.56
N VAL A 199 14.00 -9.58 -1.29
CA VAL A 199 12.93 -10.40 -0.71
C VAL A 199 12.07 -9.50 0.17
N ASN A 200 10.75 -9.48 -0.06
CA ASN A 200 9.82 -8.83 0.84
C ASN A 200 9.21 -9.91 1.76
N CYS A 201 9.61 -9.88 3.03
CA CYS A 201 9.22 -10.89 4.01
C CYS A 201 7.73 -10.80 4.35
N GLY A 202 7.14 -9.61 4.38
CA GLY A 202 5.72 -9.40 4.66
C GLY A 202 4.78 -9.86 3.54
N ALA A 203 5.27 -9.99 2.31
CA ALA A 203 4.47 -10.47 1.17
C ALA A 203 4.45 -12.00 1.02
N ILE A 204 5.25 -12.72 1.81
CA ILE A 204 5.44 -14.17 1.70
C ILE A 204 4.68 -14.88 2.83
N PRO A 205 3.88 -15.94 2.53
CA PRO A 205 3.27 -16.77 3.57
C PRO A 205 4.32 -17.35 4.53
N HIS A 206 4.04 -17.32 5.84
CA HIS A 206 5.00 -17.74 6.87
C HIS A 206 5.52 -19.16 6.67
N ASN A 207 4.68 -20.08 6.18
CA ASN A 207 5.07 -21.47 5.91
C ASN A 207 5.99 -21.65 4.69
N LEU A 208 6.15 -20.62 3.85
CA LEU A 208 6.99 -20.65 2.64
C LEU A 208 8.25 -19.79 2.77
N VAL A 209 8.28 -18.83 3.69
CA VAL A 209 9.38 -17.85 3.78
C VAL A 209 10.73 -18.52 4.05
N GLU A 210 10.76 -19.57 4.86
CA GLU A 210 11.97 -20.35 5.12
C GLU A 210 12.50 -21.01 3.83
N SER A 211 11.60 -21.63 3.07
CA SER A 211 11.90 -22.33 1.81
C SER A 211 12.39 -21.38 0.73
N ILE A 212 11.82 -20.16 0.67
CA ILE A 212 12.25 -19.13 -0.27
C ILE A 212 13.62 -18.57 0.13
N LEU A 213 13.86 -18.29 1.40
CA LEU A 213 15.13 -17.71 1.86
C LEU A 213 16.29 -18.70 1.77
N PHE A 214 16.10 -19.92 2.27
CA PHE A 214 17.19 -20.89 2.44
C PHE A 214 17.16 -22.02 1.40
N GLY A 215 16.06 -22.21 0.67
CA GLY A 215 15.91 -23.29 -0.32
C GLY A 215 15.51 -24.61 0.31
N HIS A 216 15.16 -25.58 -0.53
CA HIS A 216 14.76 -26.92 -0.10
C HIS A 216 15.23 -28.01 -1.07
N GLU A 217 15.47 -29.20 -0.54
CA GLU A 217 15.67 -30.41 -1.32
C GLU A 217 14.32 -31.05 -1.72
N LYS A 218 14.35 -31.87 -2.77
CA LYS A 218 13.16 -32.61 -3.20
C LYS A 218 12.65 -33.50 -2.06
N GLY A 219 11.35 -33.41 -1.76
CA GLY A 219 10.69 -34.17 -0.70
C GLY A 219 10.89 -33.61 0.71
N ALA A 220 11.41 -32.38 0.87
CA ALA A 220 11.61 -31.75 2.18
C ALA A 220 10.30 -31.50 2.96
N PHE A 221 9.18 -31.29 2.27
CA PHE A 221 7.85 -31.13 2.84
C PHE A 221 6.78 -31.58 1.84
N THR A 222 5.51 -31.66 2.29
CA THR A 222 4.37 -32.01 1.43
C THR A 222 4.18 -30.98 0.32
N GLY A 223 4.44 -31.37 -0.94
CA GLY A 223 4.41 -30.48 -2.10
C GLY A 223 5.78 -30.09 -2.66
N ALA A 224 6.89 -30.48 -2.02
CA ALA A 224 8.25 -30.27 -2.53
C ALA A 224 8.60 -31.27 -3.66
N THR A 225 8.00 -31.10 -4.84
CA THR A 225 8.18 -31.98 -6.00
C THR A 225 9.57 -31.85 -6.64
N GLU A 226 10.19 -30.68 -6.53
CA GLU A 226 11.49 -30.34 -7.10
C GLU A 226 12.42 -29.72 -6.05
N LYS A 227 13.71 -29.60 -6.40
CA LYS A 227 14.70 -28.88 -5.59
C LYS A 227 14.62 -27.39 -5.92
N HIS A 228 14.69 -26.54 -4.90
CA HIS A 228 14.71 -25.08 -5.07
C HIS A 228 15.92 -24.45 -4.37
N ALA A 229 16.65 -23.60 -5.10
CA ALA A 229 17.73 -22.81 -4.52
C ALA A 229 17.16 -21.60 -3.77
N GLY A 230 17.62 -21.36 -2.54
CA GLY A 230 17.17 -20.22 -1.73
C GLY A 230 17.78 -18.90 -2.16
N LYS A 231 17.16 -17.80 -1.72
CA LYS A 231 17.60 -16.42 -1.99
C LYS A 231 19.01 -16.12 -1.47
N PHE A 232 19.43 -16.75 -0.37
CA PHE A 232 20.82 -16.64 0.10
C PHE A 232 21.83 -17.22 -0.90
N ALA A 233 21.52 -18.37 -1.51
CA ALA A 233 22.38 -18.98 -2.52
C ALA A 233 22.39 -18.17 -3.83
N GLU A 234 21.24 -17.58 -4.21
CA GLU A 234 21.16 -16.66 -5.35
C GLU A 234 21.98 -15.38 -5.14
N ALA A 235 22.10 -14.92 -3.88
CA ALA A 235 22.80 -13.69 -3.51
C ALA A 235 24.30 -13.88 -3.23
N ASP A 236 24.82 -15.11 -3.36
CA ASP A 236 26.21 -15.44 -3.02
C ASP A 236 27.23 -14.57 -3.79
N GLY A 237 28.20 -14.04 -3.06
CA GLY A 237 29.18 -13.05 -3.53
C GLY A 237 28.59 -11.66 -3.83
N GLY A 238 27.33 -11.42 -3.48
CA GLY A 238 26.58 -10.19 -3.74
C GLY A 238 25.90 -9.65 -2.48
N THR A 239 24.70 -9.09 -2.67
CA THR A 239 23.93 -8.42 -1.61
C THR A 239 22.49 -8.93 -1.59
N LEU A 240 22.00 -9.24 -0.40
CA LEU A 240 20.60 -9.61 -0.13
C LEU A 240 19.91 -8.45 0.58
N PHE A 241 18.82 -7.98 -0.01
CA PHE A 241 17.93 -6.99 0.57
C PHE A 241 16.68 -7.66 1.14
N LEU A 242 16.50 -7.57 2.46
CA LEU A 242 15.34 -8.10 3.17
C LEU A 242 14.41 -6.95 3.57
N ASP A 243 13.32 -6.78 2.83
CA ASP A 243 12.28 -5.79 3.12
C ASP A 243 11.26 -6.35 4.12
N GLU A 244 10.79 -5.48 5.01
CA GLU A 244 9.92 -5.80 6.13
C GLU A 244 10.44 -6.95 7.01
N ILE A 245 11.69 -6.85 7.46
CA ILE A 245 12.36 -7.88 8.27
C ILE A 245 11.62 -8.20 9.58
N GLY A 246 10.88 -7.23 10.12
CA GLY A 246 10.05 -7.39 11.32
C GLY A 246 8.81 -8.29 11.14
N ASP A 247 8.55 -8.79 9.92
CA ASP A 247 7.51 -9.79 9.64
C ASP A 247 8.05 -11.23 9.60
N LEU A 248 9.35 -11.45 9.80
CA LEU A 248 9.90 -12.80 9.81
C LEU A 248 9.44 -13.63 11.01
N PRO A 249 8.98 -14.87 10.82
CA PRO A 249 8.72 -15.81 11.92
C PRO A 249 9.97 -16.06 12.78
N LEU A 250 9.79 -16.28 14.09
CA LEU A 250 10.89 -16.49 15.05
C LEU A 250 11.81 -17.66 14.67
N GLU A 251 11.27 -18.75 14.13
CA GLU A 251 12.05 -19.90 13.65
C GLU A 251 13.01 -19.54 12.50
N VAL A 252 12.57 -18.64 11.62
CA VAL A 252 13.34 -18.17 10.46
C VAL A 252 14.39 -17.17 10.91
N GLN A 253 14.09 -16.34 11.92
CA GLN A 253 15.04 -15.43 12.55
C GLN A 253 16.27 -16.17 13.11
N VAL A 254 16.09 -17.38 13.67
CA VAL A 254 17.22 -18.21 14.15
C VAL A 254 18.17 -18.59 13.02
N LYS A 255 17.62 -19.02 11.87
CA LYS A 255 18.42 -19.41 10.70
C LYS A 255 19.10 -18.20 10.06
N LEU A 256 18.41 -17.06 10.03
CA LEU A 256 18.98 -15.80 9.56
C LEU A 256 20.16 -15.38 10.44
N LEU A 257 20.06 -15.50 11.76
CA LEU A 257 21.16 -15.20 12.67
C LEU A 257 22.40 -16.05 12.37
N ARG A 258 22.21 -17.36 12.14
CA ARG A 258 23.32 -18.27 11.73
C ARG A 258 23.96 -17.84 10.42
N ALA A 259 23.15 -17.46 9.44
CA ALA A 259 23.66 -16.96 8.14
C ALA A 259 24.52 -15.70 8.31
N ILE A 260 24.13 -14.77 9.20
CA ILE A 260 24.86 -13.52 9.44
C ILE A 260 26.12 -13.72 10.31
N GLN A 261 26.10 -14.69 11.23
CA GLN A 261 27.23 -14.94 12.14
C GLN A 261 28.31 -15.81 11.50
N HIS A 262 27.91 -16.86 10.79
CA HIS A 262 28.81 -17.89 10.30
C HIS A 262 28.97 -17.91 8.78
N GLY A 263 28.14 -17.17 8.04
CA GLY A 263 28.11 -17.27 6.58
C GLY A 263 27.66 -18.65 6.11
N GLU A 264 26.82 -19.33 6.90
CA GLU A 264 26.36 -20.69 6.62
C GLU A 264 24.83 -20.75 6.61
N ILE A 265 24.28 -21.41 5.59
CA ILE A 265 22.85 -21.67 5.45
C ILE A 265 22.57 -23.18 5.45
N GLU A 266 21.42 -23.55 6.00
CA GLU A 266 20.90 -24.92 5.99
C GLU A 266 19.66 -24.97 5.12
N THR A 267 19.75 -25.63 3.97
CA THR A 267 18.57 -25.84 3.10
C THR A 267 17.65 -26.87 3.73
N ILE A 268 16.33 -26.70 3.54
CA ILE A 268 15.34 -27.56 4.19
C ILE A 268 15.48 -28.99 3.65
N GLY A 269 15.64 -29.95 4.56
CA GLY A 269 15.82 -31.37 4.24
C GLY A 269 17.25 -31.76 3.83
N ALA A 270 18.18 -30.81 3.74
CA ALA A 270 19.58 -31.15 3.47
C ALA A 270 20.34 -31.63 4.71
N ARG A 271 21.36 -32.45 4.47
CA ARG A 271 22.24 -33.00 5.50
C ARG A 271 23.51 -32.18 5.72
N ARG A 272 23.77 -31.15 4.91
CA ARG A 272 25.01 -30.36 4.93
C ARG A 272 24.70 -28.88 4.88
N THR A 273 25.46 -28.10 5.63
CA THR A 273 25.46 -26.64 5.54
C THR A 273 26.15 -26.19 4.25
N GLN A 274 25.72 -25.05 3.72
CA GLN A 274 26.33 -24.38 2.58
C GLN A 274 26.92 -23.06 3.04
N LYS A 275 28.19 -22.80 2.72
CA LYS A 275 28.81 -21.49 2.93
C LYS A 275 28.36 -20.51 1.85
N VAL A 276 28.04 -19.29 2.28
CA VAL A 276 27.64 -18.16 1.43
C VAL A 276 28.31 -16.88 1.92
N ASP A 277 28.71 -16.03 0.98
CA ASP A 277 29.22 -14.68 1.24
C ASP A 277 28.21 -13.65 0.77
N VAL A 278 27.35 -13.19 1.68
CA VAL A 278 26.24 -12.30 1.37
C VAL A 278 26.30 -11.06 2.26
N ARG A 279 26.39 -9.88 1.64
CA ARG A 279 26.16 -8.63 2.35
C ARG A 279 24.66 -8.44 2.59
N LEU A 280 24.29 -8.10 3.81
CA LEU A 280 22.89 -7.91 4.18
C LEU A 280 22.51 -6.44 4.28
N ILE A 281 21.42 -6.06 3.62
CA ILE A 281 20.71 -4.79 3.85
C ILE A 281 19.28 -5.17 4.25
N SER A 282 18.82 -4.72 5.41
CA SER A 282 17.47 -5.00 5.91
C SER A 282 16.65 -3.71 5.93
N ALA A 283 15.34 -3.83 5.79
CA ALA A 283 14.41 -2.71 5.92
C ALA A 283 13.20 -3.10 6.77
N THR A 284 12.65 -2.13 7.50
CA THR A 284 11.46 -2.33 8.35
C THR A 284 10.66 -1.05 8.46
N ASN A 285 9.33 -1.18 8.57
CA ASN A 285 8.43 -0.12 9.02
C ASN A 285 8.02 -0.24 10.50
N LYS A 286 8.38 -1.34 11.17
CA LYS A 286 8.08 -1.61 12.58
C LYS A 286 9.20 -1.12 13.49
N ASP A 287 8.85 -0.78 14.73
CA ASP A 287 9.79 -0.59 15.82
C ASP A 287 10.32 -1.97 16.29
N LEU A 288 11.56 -2.29 15.91
CA LEU A 288 12.19 -3.56 16.27
C LEU A 288 12.47 -3.66 17.77
N ILE A 289 12.70 -2.55 18.47
CA ILE A 289 12.92 -2.55 19.93
C ILE A 289 11.62 -2.95 20.63
N ALA A 290 10.49 -2.39 20.19
CA ALA A 290 9.17 -2.80 20.69
C ALA A 290 8.88 -4.28 20.36
N ALA A 291 9.17 -4.73 19.14
CA ALA A 291 8.99 -6.13 18.74
C ALA A 291 9.85 -7.10 19.58
N VAL A 292 11.06 -6.70 19.97
CA VAL A 292 11.90 -7.48 20.91
C VAL A 292 11.23 -7.58 22.28
N LYS A 293 10.76 -6.46 22.83
CA LYS A 293 10.07 -6.45 24.13
C LYS A 293 8.80 -7.32 24.15
N ASN A 294 8.11 -7.39 23.01
CA ASN A 294 6.90 -8.20 22.85
C ASN A 294 7.18 -9.67 22.53
N GLY A 295 8.45 -10.07 22.36
CA GLY A 295 8.83 -11.44 22.00
C GLY A 295 8.55 -11.79 20.53
N GLU A 296 8.27 -10.82 19.67
CA GLU A 296 7.99 -10.99 18.24
C GLU A 296 9.28 -10.95 17.40
N PHE A 297 10.35 -10.40 17.96
CA PHE A 297 11.67 -10.33 17.34
C PHE A 297 12.75 -10.75 18.32
N ARG A 298 13.74 -11.51 17.86
CA ARG A 298 14.82 -11.98 18.73
C ARG A 298 15.83 -10.88 19.02
N GLU A 299 16.18 -10.73 20.29
CA GLU A 299 17.14 -9.74 20.76
C GLU A 299 18.54 -9.94 20.16
N ASP A 300 19.00 -11.19 20.06
CA ASP A 300 20.31 -11.54 19.48
C ASP A 300 20.42 -11.14 18.00
N LEU A 301 19.37 -11.38 17.22
CA LEU A 301 19.27 -10.95 15.83
C LEU A 301 19.21 -9.43 15.71
N TYR A 302 18.45 -8.75 16.57
CA TYR A 302 18.35 -7.29 16.57
C TYR A 302 19.72 -6.63 16.70
N TYR A 303 20.52 -7.02 17.71
CA TYR A 303 21.86 -6.43 17.88
C TYR A 303 22.81 -6.78 16.75
N ARG A 304 22.64 -7.93 16.09
CA ARG A 304 23.48 -8.32 14.96
C ARG A 304 23.12 -7.58 13.66
N LEU A 305 21.85 -7.22 13.47
CA LEU A 305 21.39 -6.43 12.34
C LEU A 305 21.63 -4.94 12.54
N ASN A 306 21.34 -4.41 13.74
CA ASN A 306 21.31 -2.98 14.03
C ASN A 306 22.71 -2.37 14.27
N VAL A 307 23.63 -2.65 13.36
CA VAL A 307 25.01 -2.13 13.40
C VAL A 307 25.07 -0.74 12.77
N PHE A 308 24.35 -0.53 11.67
CA PHE A 308 24.31 0.77 10.98
C PHE A 308 22.85 1.13 10.60
N PRO A 309 22.07 1.69 11.55
CA PRO A 309 20.71 2.14 11.28
C PRO A 309 20.70 3.43 10.46
N ILE A 310 19.80 3.50 9.48
CA ILE A 310 19.48 4.69 8.71
C ILE A 310 17.97 4.90 8.73
N THR A 311 17.51 5.89 9.48
CA THR A 311 16.09 6.25 9.55
C THR A 311 15.73 7.21 8.41
N ILE A 312 14.81 6.80 7.55
CA ILE A 312 14.31 7.58 6.43
C ILE A 312 13.02 8.31 6.86
N PRO A 313 12.98 9.65 6.78
CA PRO A 313 11.84 10.43 7.24
C PRO A 313 10.61 10.23 6.33
N ALA A 314 9.43 10.24 6.96
CA ALA A 314 8.16 10.31 6.25
C ALA A 314 8.04 11.60 5.42
N LEU A 315 7.31 11.55 4.31
CA LEU A 315 7.20 12.63 3.34
C LEU A 315 6.64 13.92 3.97
N ARG A 316 5.70 13.82 4.92
CA ARG A 316 5.19 14.98 5.69
C ARG A 316 6.24 15.73 6.50
N ARG A 317 7.38 15.11 6.82
CA ARG A 317 8.52 15.74 7.52
C ARG A 317 9.59 16.30 6.56
N ARG A 318 9.34 16.22 5.26
CA ARG A 318 10.22 16.70 4.17
C ARG A 318 9.37 17.20 2.99
N LYS A 319 8.42 18.11 3.28
CA LYS A 319 7.46 18.63 2.28
C LYS A 319 8.17 19.37 1.13
N GLU A 320 9.41 19.83 1.35
CA GLU A 320 10.26 20.46 0.34
C GLU A 320 10.61 19.52 -0.83
N ASP A 321 10.56 18.20 -0.61
CA ASP A 321 10.83 17.21 -1.67
C ASP A 321 9.62 17.04 -2.61
N ILE A 322 8.41 17.39 -2.17
CA ILE A 322 7.16 17.12 -2.91
C ILE A 322 7.17 17.78 -4.30
N PRO A 323 7.50 19.08 -4.47
CA PRO A 323 7.45 19.71 -5.79
C PRO A 323 8.40 19.07 -6.81
N VAL A 324 9.60 18.69 -6.37
CA VAL A 324 10.62 18.08 -7.26
C VAL A 324 10.23 16.65 -7.61
N LEU A 325 9.79 15.87 -6.61
CA LEU A 325 9.25 14.53 -6.82
C LEU A 325 8.07 14.55 -7.79
N ALA A 326 7.14 15.50 -7.59
CA ALA A 326 5.94 15.59 -8.39
C ALA A 326 6.25 15.87 -9.86
N ARG A 327 7.11 16.87 -10.14
CA ARG A 327 7.58 17.17 -11.50
C ARG A 327 8.30 15.98 -12.14
N THR A 328 9.22 15.35 -11.40
CA THR A 328 9.97 14.19 -11.90
C THR A 328 9.05 13.04 -12.27
N PHE A 329 8.03 12.76 -11.44
CA PHE A 329 7.05 11.74 -11.74
C PHE A 329 6.21 12.11 -12.96
N THR A 330 5.73 13.34 -13.06
CA THR A 330 4.97 13.81 -14.23
C THR A 330 5.76 13.69 -15.52
N GLU A 331 7.03 14.13 -15.54
CA GLU A 331 7.93 13.98 -16.69
C GLU A 331 8.15 12.51 -17.07
N ARG A 332 8.47 11.67 -16.08
CA ARG A 332 8.70 10.24 -16.30
C ARG A 332 7.45 9.54 -16.83
N PHE A 333 6.27 9.89 -16.33
CA PHE A 333 5.01 9.30 -16.76
C PHE A 333 4.57 9.84 -18.13
N ALA A 334 4.71 11.13 -18.41
CA ALA A 334 4.42 11.69 -19.72
C ALA A 334 5.29 11.06 -20.81
N ALA A 335 6.60 10.88 -20.55
CA ALA A 335 7.50 10.17 -21.44
C ALA A 335 7.09 8.70 -21.62
N GLY A 336 6.73 8.02 -20.53
CA GLY A 336 6.25 6.64 -20.55
C GLY A 336 4.93 6.46 -21.31
N GLN A 337 4.05 7.47 -21.30
CA GLN A 337 2.79 7.52 -22.03
C GLN A 337 2.93 8.05 -23.46
N LYS A 338 4.14 8.47 -23.88
CA LYS A 338 4.43 9.10 -25.18
C LYS A 338 3.53 10.30 -25.46
N LEU A 339 3.20 11.08 -24.44
CA LEU A 339 2.48 12.33 -24.63
C LEU A 339 3.35 13.30 -25.43
N GLU A 340 2.74 14.05 -26.35
CA GLU A 340 3.45 15.06 -27.14
C GLU A 340 4.02 16.18 -26.25
N ARG A 341 3.40 16.41 -25.09
CA ARG A 341 3.81 17.41 -24.09
C ARG A 341 3.70 16.83 -22.68
N VAL A 342 4.60 17.24 -21.81
CA VAL A 342 4.53 16.94 -20.38
C VAL A 342 3.49 17.88 -19.75
N PRO A 343 2.43 17.35 -19.11
CA PRO A 343 1.44 18.19 -18.44
C PRO A 343 2.08 19.05 -17.34
N GLU A 344 1.75 20.34 -17.31
CA GLU A 344 2.20 21.24 -16.25
C GLU A 344 1.29 21.13 -15.03
N ILE A 345 1.85 20.88 -13.84
CA ILE A 345 1.09 20.93 -12.58
C ILE A 345 0.79 22.40 -12.25
N THR A 346 -0.48 22.76 -12.13
CA THR A 346 -0.89 24.14 -11.80
C THR A 346 -0.35 24.55 -10.41
N PRO A 347 -0.13 25.85 -10.15
CA PRO A 347 0.26 26.32 -8.82
C PRO A 347 -0.73 25.90 -7.72
N ALA A 348 -2.02 25.87 -8.06
CA ALA A 348 -3.07 25.37 -7.16
C ALA A 348 -2.84 23.88 -6.86
N ALA A 349 -2.82 23.01 -7.87
CA ALA A 349 -2.57 21.58 -7.68
C ALA A 349 -1.26 21.32 -6.90
N MET A 350 -0.19 22.07 -7.16
CA MET A 350 1.07 21.94 -6.41
C MET A 350 0.91 22.31 -4.92
N ALA A 351 0.15 23.36 -4.61
CA ALA A 351 -0.15 23.73 -3.23
C ALA A 351 -0.97 22.64 -2.51
N LEU A 352 -1.96 22.04 -3.19
CA LEU A 352 -2.72 20.90 -2.68
C LEU A 352 -1.79 19.72 -2.37
N LEU A 353 -0.95 19.32 -3.33
CA LEU A 353 -0.01 18.21 -3.17
C LEU A 353 0.98 18.45 -2.03
N THR A 354 1.44 19.69 -1.85
CA THR A 354 2.39 20.05 -0.79
C THR A 354 1.73 20.08 0.59
N ALA A 355 0.46 20.52 0.66
CA ALA A 355 -0.28 20.59 1.91
C ALA A 355 -0.60 19.20 2.48
N PHE A 356 -0.91 18.22 1.63
CA PHE A 356 -1.28 16.87 2.04
C PHE A 356 -0.16 16.14 2.79
N ASP A 357 -0.55 15.28 3.75
CA ASP A 357 0.40 14.60 4.64
C ASP A 357 0.95 13.27 4.11
N TRP A 358 0.40 12.74 3.03
CA TRP A 358 0.91 11.53 2.36
C TRP A 358 1.16 10.34 3.30
N PRO A 359 0.12 9.73 3.92
CA PRO A 359 0.29 8.55 4.78
C PRO A 359 0.94 7.35 4.07
N GLY A 360 0.79 7.24 2.74
CA GLY A 360 1.50 6.25 1.92
C GLY A 360 2.80 6.77 1.30
N ASN A 361 3.29 7.92 1.78
CA ASN A 361 4.56 8.55 1.43
C ASN A 361 4.76 8.72 -0.10
N ILE A 362 5.98 8.53 -0.59
CA ILE A 362 6.35 8.74 -1.99
C ILE A 362 5.55 7.81 -2.91
N ARG A 363 5.28 6.57 -2.49
CA ARG A 363 4.47 5.61 -3.26
C ARG A 363 3.05 6.13 -3.52
N GLN A 364 2.43 6.78 -2.54
CA GLN A 364 1.09 7.37 -2.70
C GLN A 364 1.13 8.63 -3.59
N LEU A 365 2.17 9.46 -3.47
CA LEU A 365 2.40 10.62 -4.33
C LEU A 365 2.57 10.18 -5.80
N GLU A 366 3.46 9.22 -6.03
CA GLU A 366 3.74 8.62 -7.34
C GLU A 366 2.46 8.07 -7.99
N ASN A 367 1.66 7.29 -7.25
CA ASN A 367 0.40 6.74 -7.75
C ASN A 367 -0.65 7.82 -8.05
N SER A 368 -0.73 8.86 -7.21
CA SER A 368 -1.65 9.98 -7.43
C SER A 368 -1.31 10.75 -8.71
N ILE A 369 -0.02 11.00 -8.95
CA ILE A 369 0.44 11.69 -10.15
C ILE A 369 0.32 10.82 -11.39
N PHE A 370 0.63 9.52 -11.29
CA PHE A 370 0.41 8.58 -12.38
C PHE A 370 -1.05 8.61 -12.84
N ARG A 371 -1.99 8.54 -11.89
CA ARG A 371 -3.42 8.60 -12.17
C ARG A 371 -3.80 9.93 -12.84
N ALA A 372 -3.31 11.06 -12.32
CA ALA A 372 -3.58 12.37 -12.90
C ALA A 372 -3.07 12.46 -14.34
N VAL A 373 -1.83 12.04 -14.63
CA VAL A 373 -1.25 12.05 -15.98
C VAL A 373 -2.02 11.14 -16.95
N VAL A 374 -2.50 9.99 -16.50
CA VAL A 374 -3.25 9.05 -17.34
C VAL A 374 -4.66 9.56 -17.67
N LEU A 375 -5.28 10.29 -16.75
CA LEU A 375 -6.64 10.81 -16.91
C LEU A 375 -6.68 12.24 -17.47
N ALA A 376 -5.53 12.90 -17.57
CA ALA A 376 -5.44 14.29 -18.00
C ALA A 376 -5.99 14.48 -19.41
N GLU A 377 -6.96 15.39 -19.54
CA GLU A 377 -7.46 15.88 -20.81
C GLU A 377 -6.83 17.25 -21.08
N GLY A 378 -5.58 17.27 -21.56
CA GLY A 378 -4.88 18.50 -21.92
C GLY A 378 -3.41 18.54 -21.51
N ASP A 379 -2.86 19.74 -21.44
CA ASP A 379 -1.45 20.01 -21.13
C ASP A 379 -1.23 20.48 -19.68
N ARG A 380 -2.24 20.37 -18.82
CA ARG A 380 -2.18 20.81 -17.41
C ARG A 380 -2.81 19.79 -16.47
N LEU A 381 -2.26 19.69 -15.26
CA LEU A 381 -2.85 18.95 -14.14
C LEU A 381 -3.31 19.95 -13.08
N ASP A 382 -4.62 20.03 -12.86
CA ASP A 382 -5.25 20.92 -11.92
C ASP A 382 -5.78 20.17 -10.68
N VAL A 383 -6.36 20.91 -9.74
CA VAL A 383 -6.94 20.40 -8.49
C VAL A 383 -7.93 19.25 -8.74
N GLY A 384 -8.73 19.37 -9.80
CA GLY A 384 -9.73 18.39 -10.21
C GLY A 384 -9.15 17.01 -10.58
N ASP A 385 -7.86 16.95 -10.94
CA ASP A 385 -7.17 15.70 -11.28
C ASP A 385 -6.70 14.92 -10.04
N PHE A 386 -6.84 15.52 -8.86
CA PHE A 386 -6.49 14.92 -7.56
C PHE A 386 -7.69 14.79 -6.61
N PRO A 387 -8.83 14.22 -7.06
CA PRO A 387 -10.08 14.20 -6.27
C PRO A 387 -9.92 13.46 -4.93
N GLN A 388 -9.09 12.42 -4.89
CA GLN A 388 -8.80 11.65 -3.68
C GLN A 388 -8.07 12.46 -2.60
N ILE A 389 -7.38 13.53 -2.98
CA ILE A 389 -6.61 14.41 -2.09
C ILE A 389 -7.48 15.59 -1.69
N ALA A 390 -8.14 16.23 -2.67
CA ALA A 390 -9.04 17.36 -2.45
C ALA A 390 -10.15 17.02 -1.45
N ALA A 391 -10.70 15.80 -1.50
CA ALA A 391 -11.73 15.34 -0.56
C ALA A 391 -11.24 15.22 0.90
N GLN A 392 -9.93 15.15 1.15
CA GLN A 392 -9.34 14.95 2.47
C GLN A 392 -8.79 16.25 3.09
N ILE A 393 -8.76 17.36 2.35
CA ILE A 393 -8.31 18.67 2.83
C ILE A 393 -9.50 19.62 2.90
N PRO A 394 -10.10 19.85 4.10
CA PRO A 394 -11.20 20.78 4.26
C PRO A 394 -10.80 22.20 3.83
N GLY A 395 -11.62 22.85 3.00
CA GLY A 395 -11.41 24.23 2.55
C GLY A 395 -10.66 24.38 1.23
N TYR A 396 -10.19 23.29 0.61
CA TYR A 396 -9.61 23.30 -0.73
C TYR A 396 -10.72 23.13 -1.79
N ILE A 397 -11.63 24.10 -1.87
CA ILE A 397 -12.61 24.22 -2.95
C ILE A 397 -11.97 25.08 -4.04
N SER A 398 -11.91 24.55 -5.26
CA SER A 398 -11.38 25.24 -6.44
C SER A 398 -12.04 26.61 -6.65
N SER A 399 -11.27 27.58 -7.16
CA SER A 399 -11.72 28.93 -7.49
C SER A 399 -12.77 29.01 -8.62
N ASP A 400 -13.04 27.88 -9.28
CA ASP A 400 -14.15 27.75 -10.23
C ASP A 400 -15.29 27.03 -9.51
N GLY A 401 -16.27 27.79 -9.05
CA GLY A 401 -17.37 27.35 -8.18
C GLY A 401 -18.35 26.34 -8.77
N GLU A 402 -17.88 25.30 -9.45
CA GLU A 402 -18.68 24.15 -9.84
C GLU A 402 -18.47 23.00 -8.85
N SER A 403 -19.45 22.88 -7.96
CA SER A 403 -19.65 21.67 -7.15
C SER A 403 -19.81 20.46 -8.09
N ILE A 404 -18.90 19.49 -7.99
CA ILE A 404 -19.01 18.18 -8.66
C ILE A 404 -20.11 17.30 -8.00
N PHE A 405 -20.84 17.83 -7.00
CA PHE A 405 -22.05 17.22 -6.48
C PHE A 405 -23.27 18.06 -6.87
N THR A 406 -23.90 17.69 -7.98
CA THR A 406 -25.30 18.05 -8.26
C THR A 406 -26.21 17.25 -7.34
N GLY A 407 -26.79 17.93 -6.34
CA GLY A 407 -27.76 17.34 -5.42
C GLY A 407 -28.37 18.36 -4.45
N SER A 408 -29.17 19.29 -4.99
CA SER A 408 -30.24 20.07 -4.35
C SER A 408 -29.95 20.92 -3.08
N ARG A 409 -29.94 22.25 -3.30
CA ARG A 409 -30.48 23.41 -2.54
C ARG A 409 -30.75 23.22 -1.02
N ASP A 410 -30.32 24.14 -0.14
CA ASP A 410 -30.96 25.45 0.03
C ASP A 410 -30.09 26.53 0.70
N VAL A 411 -30.50 27.77 0.44
CA VAL A 411 -29.88 29.08 0.71
C VAL A 411 -29.85 29.46 2.20
N LEU A 412 -28.71 29.99 2.68
CA LEU A 412 -28.69 31.07 3.68
C LEU A 412 -27.52 32.04 3.38
N GLN A 413 -27.85 33.22 2.89
CA GLN A 413 -26.96 34.39 2.83
C GLN A 413 -26.59 34.84 4.25
N VAL A 414 -25.33 35.24 4.45
CA VAL A 414 -24.91 36.07 5.59
C VAL A 414 -24.03 37.22 5.07
N PRO A 415 -24.23 38.47 5.53
CA PRO A 415 -23.67 39.65 4.88
C PRO A 415 -22.20 39.94 5.22
N SER A 416 -21.53 40.59 4.26
CA SER A 416 -20.21 41.20 4.34
C SER A 416 -20.10 42.25 5.44
N MET A 417 -19.02 42.23 6.24
CA MET A 417 -18.46 43.43 6.86
C MET A 417 -16.93 43.41 6.89
N ALA A 418 -16.38 44.60 6.70
CA ALA A 418 -15.04 44.91 6.25
C ALA A 418 -13.98 44.95 7.36
N VAL A 419 -12.74 44.87 6.89
CA VAL A 419 -11.47 45.10 7.58
C VAL A 419 -11.43 46.47 8.27
N ASN A 420 -10.92 46.56 9.50
CA ASN A 420 -10.10 47.69 9.95
C ASN A 420 -9.30 47.43 11.23
N HIS A 421 -8.01 47.77 11.15
CA HIS A 421 -7.08 48.25 12.18
C HIS A 421 -6.66 47.38 13.39
N MET A 422 -5.37 47.01 13.37
CA MET A 422 -4.51 46.92 14.56
C MET A 422 -3.99 48.33 14.93
N PRO A 423 -3.60 48.61 16.19
CA PRO A 423 -2.17 48.58 16.55
C PRO A 423 -1.94 48.18 18.05
N PRO A 424 -0.77 48.42 18.70
CA PRO A 424 0.19 47.38 19.09
C PRO A 424 0.52 47.36 20.62
N VAL A 425 1.62 46.68 20.99
CA VAL A 425 2.52 46.93 22.15
C VAL A 425 2.52 45.86 23.27
N TYR A 426 3.70 45.22 23.44
CA TYR A 426 4.24 44.67 24.70
C TYR A 426 5.18 45.74 25.31
N PRO A 427 5.34 45.87 26.66
CA PRO A 427 6.40 45.10 27.34
C PRO A 427 6.21 44.76 28.86
N ASP A 428 6.97 43.73 29.28
CA ASP A 428 7.74 43.46 30.52
C ASP A 428 7.18 43.28 31.96
N PHE A 429 7.57 42.10 32.50
CA PHE A 429 8.13 41.70 33.81
C PHE A 429 7.79 42.43 35.14
N ALA A 430 7.16 41.69 36.06
CA ALA A 430 7.45 41.49 37.51
C ALA A 430 6.26 40.69 38.09
N GLY A 431 6.36 39.61 38.87
CA GLY A 431 7.19 39.38 40.05
C GLY A 431 6.29 39.32 41.30
N ILE A 432 6.13 38.11 41.87
CA ILE A 432 5.85 37.80 43.29
C ILE A 432 4.38 37.64 43.74
N SER A 433 4.07 36.39 44.09
CA SER A 433 3.24 35.86 45.20
C SER A 433 1.82 36.36 45.48
N SER A 434 0.85 35.44 45.38
CA SER A 434 0.08 34.94 46.53
C SER A 434 -0.90 33.85 46.08
N VAL A 435 -0.93 32.75 46.83
CA VAL A 435 -1.96 31.71 46.73
C VAL A 435 -3.28 32.29 47.23
N SER A 436 -4.30 32.29 46.37
CA SER A 436 -5.70 32.41 46.77
C SER A 436 -6.49 31.38 45.98
N GLU A 437 -7.11 30.45 46.71
CA GLU A 437 -8.10 29.50 46.22
C GLU A 437 -9.34 30.28 45.75
N ASP A 438 -9.58 30.26 44.44
CA ASP A 438 -10.88 30.57 43.84
C ASP A 438 -11.31 29.40 42.95
N PRO A 439 -12.61 29.09 42.90
CA PRO A 439 -13.16 27.94 42.16
C PRO A 439 -12.96 28.13 40.64
N PRO A 440 -12.90 27.04 39.84
CA PRO A 440 -12.69 27.20 38.41
C PRO A 440 -13.89 27.91 37.79
N GLU A 441 -13.67 29.14 37.34
CA GLU A 441 -14.58 29.82 36.42
C GLU A 441 -14.84 28.91 35.22
N THR A 442 -16.13 28.66 34.97
CA THR A 442 -16.65 27.97 33.81
C THR A 442 -16.29 28.73 32.55
N ARG A 443 -15.20 28.32 31.89
CA ARG A 443 -15.01 28.64 30.47
C ARG A 443 -16.26 28.19 29.73
N PRO A 444 -16.86 29.02 28.86
CA PRO A 444 -17.93 28.54 28.00
C PRO A 444 -17.32 27.42 27.15
N VAL A 445 -17.81 26.20 27.37
CA VAL A 445 -17.57 25.08 26.45
C VAL A 445 -18.17 25.55 25.14
N VAL A 446 -17.30 25.89 24.18
CA VAL A 446 -17.71 26.05 22.79
C VAL A 446 -18.17 24.66 22.37
N VAL A 447 -19.49 24.44 22.43
CA VAL A 447 -20.13 23.29 21.83
C VAL A 447 -19.91 23.44 20.33
N HIS A 448 -18.84 22.83 19.83
CA HIS A 448 -18.73 22.58 18.40
C HIS A 448 -19.97 21.77 18.03
N ALA A 449 -20.84 22.36 17.21
CA ALA A 449 -21.92 21.63 16.58
C ALA A 449 -21.26 20.45 15.84
N VAL A 450 -21.51 19.26 16.35
CA VAL A 450 -21.02 17.99 15.81
C VAL A 450 -21.60 17.90 14.38
N PRO A 451 -20.76 17.87 13.32
CA PRO A 451 -21.27 17.76 11.96
C PRO A 451 -22.09 16.47 11.81
N ASP A 452 -23.19 16.56 11.06
CA ASP A 452 -24.20 15.51 10.91
C ASP A 452 -23.52 14.18 10.51
N GLY A 453 -23.56 13.17 11.38
CA GLY A 453 -22.91 11.86 11.18
C GLY A 453 -21.58 11.61 11.92
N SER A 454 -21.12 12.51 12.80
CA SER A 454 -19.97 12.25 13.68
C SER A 454 -20.40 11.75 15.07
N LEU A 455 -19.83 10.63 15.51
CA LEU A 455 -20.08 10.05 16.84
C LEU A 455 -19.06 10.61 17.83
N ALA A 456 -19.50 11.41 18.78
CA ALA A 456 -18.63 11.89 19.86
C ALA A 456 -18.36 10.76 20.85
N ALA A 457 -17.08 10.51 21.18
CA ALA A 457 -16.68 9.51 22.17
C ALA A 457 -16.77 10.04 23.62
N VAL A 458 -16.77 11.37 23.78
CA VAL A 458 -16.80 12.07 25.06
C VAL A 458 -18.11 12.85 25.17
N GLY A 459 -18.78 12.75 26.32
CA GLY A 459 -20.03 13.43 26.62
C GLY A 459 -19.82 14.92 26.93
N PRO A 460 -20.92 15.70 27.04
CA PRO A 460 -20.86 17.11 27.42
C PRO A 460 -20.27 17.36 28.83
N ASP A 461 -20.23 16.33 29.66
CA ASP A 461 -19.64 16.28 31.00
C ASP A 461 -18.13 16.01 31.01
N GLY A 462 -17.52 15.74 29.84
CA GLY A 462 -16.11 15.41 29.71
C GLY A 462 -15.77 13.94 29.97
N GLU A 463 -16.77 13.10 30.23
CA GLU A 463 -16.60 11.67 30.52
C GLU A 463 -16.83 10.80 29.27
N VAL A 464 -16.26 9.58 29.28
CA VAL A 464 -16.42 8.63 28.18
C VAL A 464 -17.87 8.15 28.11
N ARG A 465 -18.50 8.28 26.94
CA ARG A 465 -19.90 7.87 26.77
C ARG A 465 -20.05 6.35 26.89
N PRO A 466 -21.11 5.84 27.53
CA PRO A 466 -21.38 4.42 27.56
C PRO A 466 -21.51 3.83 26.15
N ILE A 467 -20.91 2.67 25.93
CA ILE A 467 -20.89 2.02 24.61
C ILE A 467 -22.31 1.80 24.04
N ALA A 468 -23.30 1.57 24.90
CA ALA A 468 -24.69 1.39 24.49
C ALA A 468 -25.29 2.65 23.83
N VAL A 469 -24.89 3.85 24.25
CA VAL A 469 -25.37 5.13 23.69
C VAL A 469 -24.75 5.39 22.32
N VAL A 470 -23.44 5.12 22.20
CA VAL A 470 -22.72 5.24 20.91
C VAL A 470 -23.21 4.19 19.92
N GLU A 471 -23.51 2.99 20.40
CA GLU A 471 -24.06 1.89 19.59
C GLU A 471 -25.47 2.22 19.09
N GLU A 472 -26.34 2.81 19.92
CA GLU A 472 -27.67 3.24 19.51
C GLU A 472 -27.61 4.30 18.38
N GLU A 473 -26.79 5.33 18.55
CA GLU A 473 -26.60 6.39 17.54
C GLU A 473 -26.06 5.84 16.22
N LEU A 474 -25.08 4.92 16.30
CA LEU A 474 -24.52 4.27 15.13
C LEU A 474 -25.57 3.42 14.39
N ILE A 475 -26.44 2.72 15.12
CA ILE A 475 -27.53 1.94 14.53
C ILE A 475 -28.56 2.85 13.86
N ARG A 476 -28.99 3.95 14.50
CA ARG A 476 -29.91 4.93 13.89
C ARG A 476 -29.30 5.59 12.65
N PHE A 477 -28.02 5.96 12.72
CA PHE A 477 -27.29 6.51 11.57
C PHE A 477 -27.23 5.51 10.42
N ALA A 478 -26.88 4.24 10.68
CA ALA A 478 -26.81 3.22 9.65
C ALA A 478 -28.19 2.94 9.01
N LEU A 479 -29.26 2.92 9.80
CA LEU A 479 -30.63 2.79 9.30
C LEU A 479 -31.00 3.94 8.34
N ARG A 480 -30.67 5.18 8.70
CA ARG A 480 -30.88 6.36 7.84
C ARG A 480 -30.05 6.28 6.56
N PHE A 481 -28.76 5.99 6.69
CA PHE A 481 -27.81 5.98 5.58
C PHE A 481 -28.14 4.90 4.54
N TYR A 482 -28.53 3.72 4.99
CA TYR A 482 -28.90 2.58 4.14
C TYR A 482 -30.41 2.46 3.89
N ARG A 483 -31.19 3.52 4.18
CA ARG A 483 -32.63 3.63 3.90
C ARG A 483 -33.44 2.42 4.41
N GLY A 484 -33.17 1.95 5.62
CA GLY A 484 -33.90 0.83 6.24
C GLY A 484 -33.60 -0.56 5.65
N GLN A 485 -32.57 -0.73 4.82
CA GLN A 485 -32.19 -2.05 4.30
C GLN A 485 -31.51 -2.91 5.39
N MET A 486 -32.29 -3.62 6.20
CA MET A 486 -31.82 -4.39 7.37
C MET A 486 -30.65 -5.34 7.10
N SER A 487 -30.65 -6.01 5.94
CA SER A 487 -29.57 -6.94 5.57
C SER A 487 -28.26 -6.20 5.26
N GLU A 488 -28.35 -5.00 4.68
CA GLU A 488 -27.18 -4.16 4.40
C GLU A 488 -26.66 -3.52 5.69
N VAL A 489 -27.56 -3.04 6.55
CA VAL A 489 -27.22 -2.45 7.86
C VAL A 489 -26.51 -3.49 8.74
N ALA A 490 -27.05 -4.70 8.86
CA ALA A 490 -26.43 -5.78 9.63
C ALA A 490 -25.03 -6.15 9.09
N ARG A 491 -24.91 -6.29 7.76
CA ARG A 491 -23.64 -6.60 7.08
C ARG A 491 -22.58 -5.51 7.31
N ARG A 492 -22.97 -4.25 7.24
CA ARG A 492 -22.07 -3.09 7.37
C ARG A 492 -21.68 -2.80 8.82
N LEU A 493 -22.57 -3.07 9.77
CA LEU A 493 -22.28 -3.00 11.21
C LEU A 493 -21.53 -4.24 11.74
N GLY A 494 -21.33 -5.28 10.91
CA GLY A 494 -20.62 -6.50 11.31
C GLY A 494 -21.38 -7.36 12.33
N ILE A 495 -22.70 -7.20 12.44
CA ILE A 495 -23.55 -7.95 13.38
C ILE A 495 -24.55 -8.85 12.62
N GLY A 496 -24.94 -9.97 13.24
CA GLY A 496 -25.98 -10.83 12.68
C GLY A 496 -27.34 -10.12 12.60
N ARG A 497 -28.17 -10.44 11.59
CA ARG A 497 -29.50 -9.84 11.43
C ARG A 497 -30.39 -10.02 12.67
N SER A 498 -30.34 -11.19 13.30
CA SER A 498 -31.06 -11.47 14.56
C SER A 498 -30.57 -10.59 15.71
N THR A 499 -29.27 -10.30 15.78
CA THR A 499 -28.67 -9.38 16.76
C THR A 499 -29.10 -7.94 16.50
N LEU A 500 -29.16 -7.51 15.24
CA LEU A 500 -29.69 -6.18 14.88
C LEU A 500 -31.15 -6.04 15.31
N TYR A 501 -32.04 -6.97 14.95
CA TYR A 501 -33.45 -6.92 15.37
C TYR A 501 -33.63 -6.91 16.90
N ARG A 502 -32.80 -7.66 17.63
CA ARG A 502 -32.81 -7.63 19.10
C ARG A 502 -32.42 -6.25 19.63
N LYS A 503 -31.35 -5.65 19.10
CA LYS A 503 -30.90 -4.30 19.49
C LYS A 503 -31.93 -3.21 19.16
N LEU A 504 -32.60 -3.30 18.00
CA LEU A 504 -33.70 -2.37 17.67
C LEU A 504 -34.84 -2.45 18.68
N LYS A 505 -35.16 -3.65 19.17
CA LYS A 505 -36.16 -3.84 20.23
C LYS A 505 -35.68 -3.30 21.57
N ASP A 506 -34.43 -3.57 21.94
CA ASP A 506 -33.83 -3.14 23.21
C ASP A 506 -33.73 -1.60 23.30
N TYR A 507 -33.43 -0.93 22.18
CA TYR A 507 -33.36 0.54 22.08
C TYR A 507 -34.67 1.22 21.64
N GLY A 508 -35.73 0.44 21.39
CA GLY A 508 -37.02 0.98 20.95
C GLY A 508 -36.99 1.74 19.62
N ILE A 509 -36.10 1.36 18.70
CA ILE A 509 -35.94 1.98 17.38
C ILE A 509 -36.91 1.35 16.38
N ASP A 510 -37.71 2.17 15.70
CA ASP A 510 -38.51 1.73 14.56
C ASP A 510 -37.62 1.65 13.30
N PRO A 511 -37.52 0.49 12.62
CA PRO A 511 -36.73 0.34 11.40
C PRO A 511 -37.16 1.28 10.25
N ASP A 512 -38.45 1.61 10.18
CA ASP A 512 -39.04 2.41 9.11
C ASP A 512 -39.10 3.92 9.47
N ASP A 513 -38.94 4.24 10.77
CA ASP A 513 -38.84 5.60 11.28
C ASP A 513 -37.77 5.70 12.41
N PRO A 514 -36.48 5.62 12.05
CA PRO A 514 -35.38 5.52 13.01
C PRO A 514 -35.12 6.79 13.83
N MET A 515 -35.84 7.89 13.56
CA MET A 515 -35.72 9.15 14.30
C MET A 515 -36.89 9.39 15.27
N ARG A 516 -37.91 8.54 15.27
CA ARG A 516 -39.02 8.65 16.21
C ARG A 516 -38.53 8.29 17.61
N VAL A 517 -38.42 9.31 18.46
CA VAL A 517 -38.23 9.14 19.90
C VAL A 517 -39.58 8.70 20.46
N ARG A 518 -39.67 7.51 21.07
CA ARG A 518 -40.85 7.19 21.88
C ARG A 518 -40.90 8.19 23.02
N GLU A 519 -41.96 8.99 23.10
CA GLU A 519 -42.33 9.63 24.36
C GLU A 519 -42.46 8.50 25.39
N LEU A 520 -41.47 8.39 26.27
CA LEU A 520 -41.59 7.57 27.46
C LEU A 520 -42.71 8.19 28.28
N GLU A 521 -43.84 7.50 28.32
CA GLU A 521 -44.92 7.78 29.25
C GLU A 521 -44.30 7.93 30.65
N ARG A 522 -44.34 9.16 31.18
CA ARG A 522 -44.22 9.38 32.61
C ARG A 522 -45.43 8.70 33.25
N ASN A 523 -45.19 7.59 33.94
CA ASN A 523 -45.94 7.16 35.11
C ASN A 523 -44.99 6.46 36.08
#